data_AF-A0A5K8ANI7-F1
#
_entry.id   AF-A0A5K8ANI7-F1
#
_cell.length_a   1.000
_cell.length_b   1.000
_cell.length_c   1.000
_cell.angle_alpha   90.00
_cell.angle_beta   90.00
_cell.angle_gamma   90.00
#
_symmetry.space_group_name_H-M   'P 1'
#
loop_
_entity.id
_entity.type
_entity.pdbx_description
1 polymer ?
#
loop_
_entity_poly.entity_id
_entity_poly.type
_entity_poly.pdbx_seq_one_letter_code
_entity_poly.pdbx_strand_id
1 'polypeptide(L)' 'MRNYPFRGPFAEHIKNHVGLKQAVGYKYEAETAHLSRFSSFTAEKYRAVRTAVDPKGYNAKPIYGAKGSKQK' A
#
# COMPACT_ATOMS: atom_id res chain seq x y z
N MET A 1 22.07 5.73 -0.34
CA MET A 1 20.70 5.18 -0.28
C MET A 1 19.80 6.24 0.32
N ARG A 2 18.77 6.68 -0.40
CA ARG A 2 17.81 7.63 0.19
C ARG A 2 16.97 6.88 1.22
N ASN A 3 16.89 7.41 2.44
CA ASN A 3 16.08 6.80 3.49
C ASN A 3 14.63 7.25 3.28
N TYR A 4 13.81 6.38 2.68
CA TYR A 4 12.39 6.68 2.45
C TYR A 4 11.56 6.24 3.66
N PRO A 5 10.90 7.17 4.37
CA PRO A 5 10.05 6.81 5.49
C PRO A 5 8.76 6.16 4.97
N PHE A 6 8.64 4.84 5.09
CA PHE A 6 7.38 4.13 4.85
C PHE A 6 6.46 4.25 6.07
N ARG A 7 5.16 4.45 5.82
CA ARG A 7 4.11 4.64 6.82
C ARG A 7 2.85 3.83 6.46
N GLY A 8 1.97 3.63 7.44
CA GLY A 8 0.70 2.93 7.25
C GLY A 8 0.81 1.40 7.27
N PRO A 9 -0.27 0.69 6.93
CA PRO A 9 -0.41 -0.75 7.19
C PRO A 9 0.57 -1.62 6.39
N PHE A 10 1.12 -1.10 5.28
CA PHE A 10 2.02 -1.83 4.41
C PHE A 10 3.51 -1.47 4.62
N ALA A 11 3.83 -0.62 5.60
CA ALA A 11 5.19 -0.09 5.78
C ALA A 11 6.26 -1.19 5.92
N GLU A 12 6.03 -2.17 6.80
CA GLU A 12 6.96 -3.29 7.01
C GLU A 12 7.09 -4.19 5.77
N HIS A 13 5.98 -4.47 5.08
CA HIS A 13 6.01 -5.28 3.86
C HIS A 13 6.84 -4.61 2.75
N ILE A 14 6.66 -3.29 2.58
CA ILE A 14 7.41 -2.50 1.60
C ILE A 14 8.90 -2.48 1.96
N LYS A 15 9.23 -2.24 3.24
CA LYS A 15 10.61 -2.24 3.73
C LYS A 15 11.30 -3.58 3.46
N ASN A 16 10.64 -4.69 3.79
CA ASN A 16 11.18 -6.03 3.59
C ASN A 16 11.37 -6.34 2.10
N HIS A 17 10.40 -5.98 1.25
CA HIS A 17 10.50 -6.19 -0.21
C HIS A 17 11.67 -5.40 -0.82
N VAL A 18 11.81 -4.12 -0.46
CA VAL A 18 12.93 -3.28 -0.93
C VAL A 18 14.26 -3.85 -0.45
N GLY A 19 14.35 -4.21 0.84
CA GLY A 19 15.56 -4.79 1.43
C GLY A 19 15.98 -6.08 0.73
N LEU A 20 15.02 -6.98 0.43
CA LEU A 20 15.29 -8.21 -0.31
C LEU A 20 15.81 -7.91 -1.72
N LYS A 21 15.20 -6.98 -2.46
CA LYS A 21 15.65 -6.64 -3.82
C LYS A 21 17.05 -6.02 -3.81
N GLN A 22 17.35 -5.18 -2.84
CA GLN A 22 18.67 -4.58 -2.68
C GLN A 22 19.73 -5.59 -2.25
N ALA A 23 19.40 -6.55 -1.38
CA ALA A 23 20.29 -7.64 -0.99
C ALA A 23 20.69 -8.52 -2.18
N VAL A 24 19.81 -8.66 -3.19
CA VAL A 24 20.08 -9.38 -4.45
C VAL A 24 20.92 -8.54 -5.43
N GLY A 25 21.20 -7.27 -5.12
CA GLY A 25 22.05 -6.38 -5.92
C GLY A 25 21.30 -5.40 -6.82
N TYR A 26 19.96 -5.35 -6.75
CA TYR A 26 19.20 -4.33 -7.47
C TYR A 26 19.30 -2.97 -6.77
N LYS A 27 19.52 -1.90 -7.54
CA LYS A 27 19.54 -0.52 -6.98
C LYS A 27 18.18 -0.15 -6.37
N TYR A 28 17.09 -0.43 -7.10
CA TYR A 28 15.69 -0.27 -6.66
C TYR A 28 15.29 1.16 -6.20
N GLU A 29 16.08 2.18 -6.53
CA GLU A 29 15.90 3.56 -6.02
C GLU A 29 14.61 4.24 -6.53
N ALA A 30 14.23 4.00 -7.79
CA ALA A 30 13.03 4.60 -8.39
C ALA A 30 11.75 3.93 -7.87
N GLU A 31 11.79 2.61 -7.73
CA GLU A 31 10.73 1.77 -7.19
C GLU A 31 10.49 2.10 -5.72
N THR A 32 11.56 2.30 -4.95
CA THR A 32 11.48 2.73 -3.54
C THR A 32 10.77 4.08 -3.42
N ALA A 33 11.00 5.01 -4.35
CA ALA A 33 10.28 6.28 -4.39
C ALA A 33 8.78 6.11 -4.70
N HIS A 34 8.43 5.25 -5.66
CA HIS A 34 7.03 4.94 -5.96
C HIS A 34 6.33 4.26 -4.79
N LEU A 35 7.00 3.31 -4.13
CA LEU A 35 6.48 2.60 -2.97
C LEU A 35 6.29 3.54 -1.77
N SER A 36 7.16 4.55 -1.60
CA SER A 36 6.99 5.58 -0.57
C SER A 36 5.74 6.43 -0.80
N ARG A 37 5.44 6.79 -2.06
CA ARG A 37 4.20 7.49 -2.43
C ARG A 37 2.97 6.61 -2.19
N PHE A 38 3.03 5.34 -2.59
CA PHE A 38 1.96 4.36 -2.34
C PHE A 38 1.69 4.16 -0.83
N SER A 39 2.75 4.03 -0.05
CA SER A 39 2.70 3.92 1.40
C SER A 39 2.04 5.15 2.04
N SER A 40 2.37 6.35 1.58
CA SER A 40 1.73 7.59 2.06
C SER A 40 0.25 7.66 1.68
N PHE A 41 -0.09 7.33 0.43
CA PHE A 41 -1.46 7.29 -0.06
C PHE A 41 -2.34 6.32 0.75
N THR A 42 -1.83 5.10 0.97
CA THR A 42 -2.57 4.09 1.73
C THR A 42 -2.69 4.45 3.21
N ALA A 43 -1.67 5.06 3.81
CA ALA A 43 -1.75 5.54 5.19
C ALA A 43 -2.88 6.57 5.40
N GLU A 44 -3.08 7.48 4.44
CA GLU A 44 -4.16 8.47 4.49
C GLU A 44 -5.53 7.82 4.27
N LYS A 45 -5.67 6.98 3.23
CA LYS A 45 -6.95 6.39 2.84
C LYS A 45 -7.42 5.26 3.77
N TYR A 46 -6.53 4.40 4.25
CA TYR A 46 -6.90 3.30 5.15
C TYR A 46 -7.23 3.77 6.57
N ARG A 47 -6.70 4.91 7.01
CA ARG A 47 -7.08 5.49 8.31
C ARG A 47 -8.58 5.81 8.36
N ALA A 48 -9.19 6.18 7.23
CA ALA A 48 -10.63 6.41 7.10
C ALA A 48 -11.47 5.13 7.06
N VAL A 49 -10.88 3.98 6.72
CA VAL A 49 -11.57 2.69 6.63
C VAL A 49 -11.68 2.00 8.01
N ARG A 50 -10.68 2.18 8.89
CA ARG A 50 -10.69 1.58 10.25
C ARG A 50 -11.78 2.17 11.15
N THR A 51 -12.29 3.36 10.86
CA THR A 51 -13.42 3.98 11.57
C THR A 51 -14.80 3.56 11.04
N ALA A 52 -14.84 2.76 9.96
CA ALA A 52 -16.08 2.31 9.32
C ALA A 52 -16.26 0.78 9.37
N VAL A 53 -15.64 0.10 10.36
CA VAL A 53 -15.97 -1.28 10.68
C VAL A 53 -17.02 -1.30 11.79
N ASP A 54 -18.28 -1.39 11.37
CA ASP A 54 -19.39 -1.81 12.21
C ASP A 54 -19.05 -3.16 12.90
N PRO A 55 -19.51 -3.40 14.14
CA PRO A 55 -19.14 -4.59 14.95
C PRO A 55 -19.61 -5.94 14.39
N LYS A 56 -20.25 -5.97 13.22
CA LYS A 56 -20.71 -7.19 12.54
C LYS A 56 -19.84 -7.54 11.33
N GLY A 57 -18.56 -7.79 11.58
CA GLY A 57 -17.81 -8.90 10.98
C GLY A 57 -17.60 -9.02 9.46
N TYR A 58 -18.16 -8.20 8.56
CA TYR A 58 -17.91 -8.40 7.12
C TYR A 58 -17.85 -7.14 6.24
N ASN A 59 -16.76 -7.15 5.43
CA ASN A 59 -16.59 -6.64 4.07
C ASN A 59 -16.29 -5.14 3.88
N ALA A 60 -15.01 -4.78 4.03
CA ALA A 60 -14.48 -3.54 3.47
C ALA A 60 -14.65 -3.58 1.94
N LYS A 61 -15.51 -2.70 1.40
CA LYS A 61 -15.70 -2.56 -0.05
C LYS A 61 -14.34 -2.25 -0.70
N PRO A 62 -13.96 -2.92 -1.80
CA PRO A 62 -12.68 -2.69 -2.45
C PRO A 62 -12.58 -1.24 -2.92
N ILE A 63 -11.54 -0.55 -2.47
CA ILE A 63 -11.25 0.86 -2.75
C ILE A 63 -10.55 1.08 -4.11
N TYR A 64 -10.78 0.21 -5.08
CA TYR A 64 -10.36 0.44 -6.47
C TYR A 64 -11.53 0.17 -7.41
N GLY A 65 -11.76 1.11 -8.33
CA GLY A 65 -12.93 1.19 -9.19
C GLY A 65 -13.15 -0.05 -10.05
N ALA A 66 -13.97 -0.97 -9.57
CA ALA A 66 -14.71 -1.89 -10.42
C ALA A 66 -15.86 -1.09 -11.04
N LYS A 67 -15.59 -0.35 -12.13
CA LYS A 67 -16.65 0.02 -13.06
C LYS A 67 -17.18 -1.30 -13.62
N GLY A 68 -18.37 -1.70 -13.18
CA GLY A 68 -19.06 -2.86 -13.69
C GLY A 68 -19.09 -2.82 -15.21
N SER A 69 -18.38 -3.74 -15.84
CA SER A 69 -18.64 -4.11 -17.23
C SER A 69 -20.05 -4.70 -17.26
N LYS A 70 -21.01 -3.93 -17.78
CA LYS A 70 -22.29 -4.50 -18.21
C LYS A 70 -21.96 -5.51 -19.30
N GLN A 71 -22.08 -6.80 -18.99
CA GLN A 71 -22.19 -7.83 -20.02
C GLN A 71 -23.49 -7.53 -20.79
N LYS A 72 -23.36 -7.45 -22.11
CA LYS A 72 -24.44 -7.23 -23.06
C LYS A 72 -24.93 -8.56 -23.57
#